data_AF-A0A081BPI9-F1
#
_entry.id   AF-A0A081BPI9-F1
#
_cell.length_a   1.000
_cell.length_b   1.000
_cell.length_c   1.000
_cell.angle_alpha   90.00
_cell.angle_beta   90.00
_cell.angle_gamma   90.00
#
_symmetry.space_group_name_H-M   'P 1'
#
loop_
_entity.id
_entity.type
_entity.pdbx_description
1 polymer ?
#
loop_
_entity_poly.entity_id
_entity_poly.type
_entity_poly.pdbx_seq_one_letter_code
_entity_poly.pdbx_strand_id
1 'polypeptide(L)'
;MNIAVIGAGHMGGWFAQELAKEGNQVAVFDLDPQKTQGLSGVRVLTALEELHNLNPEMLLNAVSIRHTIEAFTACVPYLPDHCVLVDVASVKGELPRYYQQGKFRYASMHPMFGPTFANVHQLQEENVILITESDPNVKEFFRQFFARKELNIFDFSFKAHDQMTAYSLSLPFASTLVFAACMKNTTVPGTTFKRHLATAKGLLSEDDHLLAEILFNEYTLEQLERVTARLEFLKHVIKGRDYDEIRRFFQQLRENINV
;
A
#
# COMPACT_ATOMS: atom_id res chain seq x y z
N MET A 1 17.40 -13.08 13.14
CA MET A 1 16.26 -13.04 14.07
C MET A 1 15.26 -14.14 13.70
N ASN A 2 14.38 -14.53 14.64
CA ASN A 2 13.20 -15.35 14.32
C ASN A 2 12.05 -14.43 13.90
N ILE A 3 11.57 -14.56 12.67
CA ILE A 3 10.51 -13.70 12.11
C ILE A 3 9.35 -14.57 11.64
N ALA A 4 8.14 -14.27 12.09
CA ALA A 4 6.91 -14.82 11.53
C ALA A 4 6.34 -13.87 10.48
N VAL A 5 5.97 -14.38 9.30
CA VAL A 5 5.22 -13.64 8.28
C VAL A 5 3.84 -14.25 8.14
N ILE A 6 2.80 -13.46 8.36
CA ILE A 6 1.40 -13.87 8.23
C ILE A 6 0.83 -13.28 6.94
N GLY A 7 0.31 -14.14 6.07
CA GLY A 7 -0.06 -13.82 4.69
C GLY A 7 1.12 -14.02 3.74
N ALA A 8 0.98 -14.93 2.80
CA ALA A 8 1.93 -15.29 1.76
C ALA A 8 1.48 -14.83 0.37
N GLY A 9 0.62 -13.80 0.30
CA GLY A 9 0.35 -13.08 -0.95
C GLY A 9 1.61 -12.41 -1.50
N HIS A 10 1.49 -11.65 -2.59
CA HIS A 10 2.63 -11.04 -3.27
C HIS A 10 3.60 -10.30 -2.33
N MET A 11 3.08 -9.43 -1.46
CA MET A 11 3.90 -8.65 -0.54
C MET A 11 4.51 -9.50 0.58
N GLY A 12 3.71 -10.38 1.20
CA GLY A 12 4.17 -11.25 2.28
C GLY A 12 5.23 -12.25 1.82
N GLY A 13 5.05 -12.85 0.63
CA GLY A 13 6.04 -13.71 0.00
C GLY A 13 7.35 -12.97 -0.30
N TRP A 14 7.27 -11.73 -0.80
CA TRP A 14 8.44 -10.88 -1.01
C TRP A 14 9.20 -10.61 0.29
N PHE A 15 8.52 -10.16 1.35
CA PHE A 15 9.16 -9.94 2.65
C PHE A 15 9.77 -11.23 3.20
N ALA A 16 9.06 -12.35 3.12
CA ALA A 16 9.54 -13.61 3.64
C ALA A 16 10.85 -14.05 2.98
N GLN A 17 10.93 -13.97 1.65
CA GLN A 17 12.15 -14.31 0.91
C GLN A 17 13.28 -13.32 1.15
N GLU A 18 13.00 -12.01 1.11
CA GLU A 18 14.04 -11.00 1.29
C GLU A 18 14.62 -10.99 2.70
N LEU A 19 13.78 -11.18 3.73
CA LEU A 19 14.24 -11.30 5.11
C LEU A 19 15.05 -12.59 5.31
N ALA A 20 14.65 -13.71 4.68
CA ALA A 20 15.40 -14.96 4.75
C ALA A 20 16.79 -14.83 4.09
N LYS A 21 16.90 -14.13 2.96
CA LYS A 21 18.18 -13.84 2.27
C LYS A 21 19.15 -13.03 3.14
N GLU A 22 18.64 -12.22 4.06
CA GLU A 22 19.45 -11.48 5.04
C GLU A 22 19.89 -12.32 6.25
N GLY A 23 19.65 -13.64 6.23
CA GLY A 23 20.09 -14.57 7.26
C GLY A 23 19.12 -14.72 8.43
N ASN A 24 17.87 -14.26 8.28
CA ASN A 24 16.84 -14.46 9.30
C ASN A 24 16.22 -15.86 9.23
N GLN A 25 15.80 -16.38 10.38
CA GLN A 25 14.98 -17.58 10.46
C GLN A 25 13.53 -17.18 10.26
N VAL A 26 13.04 -17.30 9.03
CA VAL A 26 11.70 -16.86 8.65
C VAL A 26 10.74 -18.03 8.65
N ALA A 27 9.60 -17.88 9.31
CA ALA A 27 8.47 -18.78 9.19
C ALA A 27 7.27 -18.06 8.56
N VAL A 28 6.50 -18.76 7.74
CA VAL A 28 5.37 -18.19 6.99
C VAL A 28 4.10 -18.98 7.26
N PHE A 29 3.00 -18.28 7.49
CA PHE A 29 1.66 -18.85 7.58
C PHE A 29 0.71 -18.13 6.63
N ASP A 30 -0.11 -18.89 5.90
CA ASP A 30 -1.25 -18.37 5.15
C ASP A 30 -2.43 -19.33 5.32
N LEU A 31 -3.66 -18.81 5.28
CA LEU A 31 -4.89 -19.61 5.31
C LEU A 31 -5.02 -20.49 4.06
N ASP A 32 -4.44 -20.05 2.94
CA ASP A 32 -4.30 -20.84 1.72
C ASP A 32 -2.87 -21.41 1.62
N PRO A 33 -2.67 -22.71 1.89
CA PRO A 33 -1.34 -23.32 1.82
C PRO A 33 -0.70 -23.22 0.44
N GLN A 34 -1.49 -23.07 -0.64
CA GLN A 34 -0.95 -22.93 -1.98
C GLN A 34 -0.12 -21.66 -2.15
N LYS A 35 -0.46 -20.58 -1.41
CA LYS A 35 0.29 -19.32 -1.46
C LYS A 35 1.70 -19.41 -0.87
N THR A 36 1.95 -20.41 -0.03
CA THR A 36 3.29 -20.66 0.51
C THR A 36 4.18 -21.46 -0.46
N GLN A 37 3.61 -22.03 -1.53
CA GLN A 37 4.37 -22.80 -2.50
C GLN A 37 5.35 -21.90 -3.26
N GLY A 38 6.58 -22.38 -3.43
CA GLY A 38 7.64 -21.65 -4.13
C GLY A 38 8.43 -20.66 -3.26
N LEU A 39 8.04 -20.45 -2.01
CA LEU A 39 8.90 -19.76 -1.05
C LEU A 39 10.07 -20.67 -0.66
N SER A 40 11.29 -20.15 -0.75
CA SER A 40 12.53 -20.87 -0.43
C SER A 40 13.23 -20.21 0.75
N GLY A 41 13.96 -21.02 1.53
CA GLY A 41 14.67 -20.54 2.72
C GLY A 41 13.77 -20.15 3.90
N VAL A 42 12.49 -20.52 3.86
CA VAL A 42 11.50 -20.24 4.93
C VAL A 42 10.89 -21.53 5.46
N ARG A 43 10.45 -21.51 6.72
CA ARG A 43 9.66 -22.58 7.34
C ARG A 43 8.17 -22.31 7.11
N VAL A 44 7.43 -23.24 6.52
CA VAL A 44 5.97 -23.13 6.43
C VAL A 44 5.35 -23.61 7.74
N LEU A 45 4.49 -22.78 8.33
CA LEU A 45 3.67 -23.14 9.48
C LEU A 45 2.33 -23.68 8.99
N THR A 46 1.82 -24.71 9.66
CA THR A 46 0.52 -25.32 9.36
C THR A 46 -0.59 -24.84 10.28
N ALA A 47 -0.23 -24.25 11.43
CA ALA A 47 -1.16 -23.71 12.42
C ALA A 47 -0.52 -22.52 13.17
N LEU A 48 -1.34 -21.60 13.68
CA LEU A 48 -0.86 -20.41 14.41
C LEU A 48 -0.21 -20.77 15.75
N GLU A 49 -0.62 -21.87 16.37
CA GLU A 49 -0.07 -22.43 17.61
C GLU A 49 1.44 -22.68 17.49
N GLU A 50 1.94 -22.97 16.29
CA GLU A 50 3.37 -23.17 16.04
C GLU A 50 4.21 -21.91 16.28
N LEU A 51 3.60 -20.72 16.31
CA LEU A 51 4.26 -19.47 16.68
C LEU A 51 4.86 -19.54 18.10
N HIS A 52 4.23 -20.31 19.00
CA HIS A 52 4.75 -20.51 20.35
C HIS A 52 6.14 -21.18 20.32
N ASN A 53 6.29 -22.21 19.49
CA ASN A 53 7.55 -22.94 19.34
C ASN A 53 8.59 -22.14 18.55
N LEU A 54 8.14 -21.30 17.60
CA LEU A 54 9.02 -20.40 16.86
C LEU A 54 9.62 -19.33 17.77
N ASN A 55 8.89 -18.89 18.80
CA ASN A 55 9.28 -17.81 19.70
C ASN A 55 9.78 -16.57 18.92
N PRO A 56 8.93 -15.97 18.05
CA PRO A 56 9.36 -14.93 17.12
C PRO A 56 9.68 -13.62 17.83
N GLU A 57 10.76 -12.98 17.41
CA GLU A 57 11.12 -11.62 17.82
C GLU A 57 10.23 -10.58 17.10
N MET A 58 9.71 -10.94 15.92
CA MET A 58 8.89 -10.09 15.08
C MET A 58 7.81 -10.91 14.38
N LEU A 59 6.58 -10.38 14.36
CA LEU A 59 5.51 -10.87 13.50
C LEU A 59 5.16 -9.79 12.48
N LEU A 60 5.47 -10.06 11.20
CA LEU A 60 5.10 -9.22 10.07
C LEU A 60 3.78 -9.71 9.48
N ASN A 61 2.78 -8.84 9.47
CA ASN A 61 1.45 -9.11 8.98
C ASN A 61 1.25 -8.43 7.63
N ALA A 62 1.15 -9.27 6.59
CA ALA A 62 0.97 -8.89 5.20
C ALA A 62 -0.34 -9.44 4.62
N VAL A 63 -1.32 -9.76 5.46
CA VAL A 63 -2.70 -10.07 5.02
C VAL A 63 -3.37 -8.81 4.47
N SER A 64 -4.50 -8.98 3.77
CA SER A 64 -5.27 -7.83 3.28
C SER A 64 -5.77 -6.95 4.44
N ILE A 65 -5.95 -5.66 4.14
CA ILE A 65 -6.28 -4.62 5.14
C ILE A 65 -7.48 -5.02 6.01
N ARG A 66 -8.51 -5.62 5.39
CA ARG A 66 -9.71 -6.13 6.08
C ARG A 66 -9.41 -7.06 7.26
N HIS A 67 -8.36 -7.86 7.12
CA HIS A 67 -8.05 -8.95 8.03
C HIS A 67 -6.83 -8.63 8.90
N THR A 68 -6.24 -7.42 8.80
CA THR A 68 -5.01 -7.10 9.54
C THR A 68 -5.20 -7.21 11.06
N ILE A 69 -6.25 -6.58 11.62
CA ILE A 69 -6.53 -6.64 13.06
C ILE A 69 -6.94 -8.05 13.50
N GLU A 70 -7.76 -8.73 12.69
CA GLU A 70 -8.20 -10.11 12.95
C GLU A 70 -7.00 -11.06 13.03
N ALA A 71 -6.09 -10.99 12.06
CA ALA A 71 -4.88 -11.79 12.01
C ALA A 71 -3.96 -11.52 13.21
N PHE A 72 -3.74 -10.25 13.58
CA PHE A 72 -2.97 -9.95 14.79
C PHE A 72 -3.64 -10.55 16.04
N THR A 73 -4.96 -10.36 16.19
CA THR A 73 -5.72 -10.86 17.34
C THR A 73 -5.66 -12.38 17.45
N ALA A 74 -5.70 -13.09 16.32
CA ALA A 74 -5.57 -14.55 16.27
C ALA A 74 -4.14 -15.03 16.62
N CYS A 75 -3.11 -14.25 16.28
CA CYS A 75 -1.72 -14.62 16.56
C CYS A 75 -1.30 -14.33 18.01
N VAL A 76 -1.78 -13.22 18.59
CA VAL A 76 -1.39 -12.71 19.91
C VAL A 76 -1.31 -13.78 21.03
N PRO A 77 -2.25 -14.73 21.16
CA PRO A 77 -2.18 -15.77 22.20
C PRO A 77 -0.94 -16.67 22.14
N TYR A 78 -0.30 -16.76 20.97
CA TYR A 78 0.85 -17.63 20.71
C TYR A 78 2.18 -16.88 20.65
N LEU A 79 2.18 -15.56 20.85
CA LEU A 79 3.38 -14.73 20.77
C LEU A 79 4.05 -14.52 22.13
N PRO A 80 5.39 -14.48 22.18
CA PRO A 80 6.10 -14.12 23.40
C PRO A 80 6.01 -12.61 23.66
N ASP A 81 6.08 -12.18 24.93
CA ASP A 81 5.90 -10.76 25.31
C ASP A 81 6.93 -9.79 24.68
N HIS A 82 8.08 -10.29 24.23
CA HIS A 82 9.11 -9.46 23.58
C HIS A 82 8.87 -9.24 22.08
N CYS A 83 7.92 -9.97 21.48
CA CYS A 83 7.60 -9.90 20.05
C CYS A 83 7.19 -8.48 19.66
N VAL A 84 7.52 -8.08 18.42
CA VAL A 84 7.04 -6.82 17.83
C VAL A 84 6.05 -7.12 16.72
N LEU A 85 4.88 -6.47 16.75
CA LEU A 85 3.88 -6.56 15.69
C LEU A 85 4.20 -5.58 14.57
N VAL A 86 4.28 -6.04 13.33
CA VAL A 86 4.61 -5.21 12.18
C VAL A 86 3.52 -5.32 11.14
N ASP A 87 2.92 -4.21 10.71
CA ASP A 87 2.02 -4.19 9.55
C ASP A 87 2.68 -3.53 8.33
N VAL A 88 2.23 -3.97 7.15
CA VAL A 88 2.59 -3.39 5.85
C VAL A 88 1.36 -2.84 5.11
N ALA A 89 0.29 -2.51 5.84
CA ALA A 89 -1.01 -2.16 5.28
C ALA A 89 -0.97 -0.82 4.52
N SER A 90 -1.69 -0.74 3.39
CA SER A 90 -1.75 0.48 2.56
C SER A 90 -2.62 1.59 3.14
N VAL A 91 -3.51 1.26 4.07
CA VAL A 91 -4.36 2.19 4.82
C VAL A 91 -4.16 1.91 6.30
N LYS A 92 -4.01 2.95 7.13
CA LYS A 92 -3.69 2.77 8.54
C LYS A 92 -4.95 2.67 9.39
N GLY A 93 -5.97 3.50 9.12
CA GLY A 93 -7.32 3.30 9.63
C GLY A 93 -7.37 3.07 11.15
N GLU A 94 -7.84 1.90 11.58
CA GLU A 94 -7.97 1.54 13.00
C GLU A 94 -6.68 1.03 13.66
N LEU A 95 -5.60 0.79 12.91
CA LEU A 95 -4.32 0.30 13.45
C LEU A 95 -3.74 1.15 14.59
N PRO A 96 -3.74 2.50 14.53
CA PRO A 96 -3.23 3.32 15.63
C PRO A 96 -3.97 3.03 16.94
N ARG A 97 -5.29 2.85 16.87
CA ARG A 97 -6.13 2.53 18.03
C ARG A 97 -5.85 1.12 18.53
N TYR A 98 -5.73 0.15 17.62
CA TYR A 98 -5.38 -1.23 17.96
C TYR A 98 -4.04 -1.28 18.72
N TYR A 99 -3.02 -0.60 18.21
CA TYR A 99 -1.71 -0.56 18.85
C TYR A 99 -1.70 0.13 20.20
N GLN A 100 -2.45 1.23 20.37
CA GLN A 100 -2.58 1.91 21.66
C GLN A 100 -3.27 1.05 22.74
N GLN A 101 -4.16 0.14 22.33
CA GLN A 101 -4.87 -0.77 23.25
C GLN A 101 -4.07 -2.06 23.53
N GLY A 102 -3.10 -2.38 22.68
CA GLY A 102 -2.27 -3.57 22.79
C GLY A 102 -1.10 -3.41 23.78
N LYS A 103 -0.54 -4.55 24.22
CA LYS A 103 0.67 -4.59 25.07
C LYS A 103 1.97 -4.72 24.27
N PHE A 104 1.87 -5.08 22.98
CA PHE A 104 3.04 -5.34 22.15
C PHE A 104 3.61 -4.04 21.61
N ARG A 105 4.94 -4.00 21.50
CA ARG A 105 5.61 -3.01 20.67
C ARG A 105 5.19 -3.24 19.22
N TYR A 106 5.20 -2.18 18.42
CA TYR A 106 4.78 -2.28 17.04
C TYR A 106 5.65 -1.46 16.09
N ALA A 107 5.64 -1.81 14.82
CA ALA A 107 6.05 -0.92 13.75
C ALA A 107 5.03 -0.98 12.61
N SER A 108 4.85 0.15 11.93
CA SER A 108 3.94 0.24 10.80
C SER A 108 4.66 0.84 9.62
N MET A 109 4.43 0.27 8.44
CA MET A 109 4.99 0.77 7.20
C MET A 109 4.04 0.58 6.03
N HIS A 110 4.28 1.28 4.94
CA HIS A 110 3.55 1.11 3.70
C HIS A 110 4.56 1.12 2.55
N PRO A 111 4.91 -0.06 2.01
CA PRO A 111 5.61 -0.15 0.74
C PRO A 111 4.67 0.36 -0.36
N MET A 112 4.99 1.49 -0.99
CA MET A 112 4.16 2.13 -2.02
C MET A 112 4.32 1.46 -3.40
N PHE A 113 4.73 0.19 -3.41
CA PHE A 113 4.97 -0.61 -4.59
C PHE A 113 4.23 -1.94 -4.44
N GLY A 114 3.53 -2.36 -5.49
CA GLY A 114 2.95 -3.69 -5.56
C GLY A 114 3.92 -4.62 -6.27
N PRO A 115 4.30 -5.80 -5.73
CA PRO A 115 5.19 -6.73 -6.43
C PRO A 115 4.60 -7.24 -7.76
N THR A 116 3.30 -7.01 -7.97
CA THR A 116 2.57 -7.29 -9.21
C THR A 116 2.97 -6.36 -10.36
N PHE A 117 3.29 -5.09 -10.07
CA PHE A 117 3.54 -4.05 -11.07
C PHE A 117 4.93 -3.43 -10.98
N ALA A 118 5.53 -3.46 -9.80
CA ALA A 118 6.89 -2.99 -9.59
C ALA A 118 7.88 -3.99 -10.19
N ASN A 119 8.91 -3.48 -10.84
CA ASN A 119 10.05 -4.31 -11.20
C ASN A 119 10.81 -4.63 -9.91
N VAL A 120 10.57 -5.81 -9.33
CA VAL A 120 11.26 -6.26 -8.10
C VAL A 120 12.78 -6.31 -8.22
N HIS A 121 13.33 -6.17 -9.44
CA HIS A 121 14.77 -6.05 -9.71
C HIS A 121 15.28 -4.60 -9.81
N GLN A 122 14.40 -3.60 -9.77
CA GLN A 122 14.71 -2.17 -9.85
C GLN A 122 13.81 -1.38 -8.88
N LEU A 123 14.04 -1.55 -7.58
CA LEU A 123 13.30 -0.84 -6.53
C LEU A 123 13.80 0.59 -6.27
N GLN A 124 14.82 1.06 -7.00
CA GLN A 124 15.44 2.39 -6.82
C GLN A 124 14.47 3.56 -7.01
N GLU A 125 13.44 3.37 -7.83
CA GLU A 125 12.41 4.38 -8.10
C GLU A 125 11.17 4.21 -7.18
N GLU A 126 11.15 3.15 -6.38
CA GLU A 126 10.02 2.82 -5.52
C GLU A 126 10.14 3.53 -4.17
N ASN A 127 8.99 3.69 -3.52
CA ASN A 127 8.87 4.46 -2.28
C ASN A 127 8.38 3.55 -1.15
N VAL A 128 8.83 3.83 0.07
CA VAL A 128 8.31 3.22 1.28
C VAL A 128 8.09 4.28 2.34
N ILE A 129 6.96 4.18 3.03
CA ILE A 129 6.64 5.05 4.16
C ILE A 129 6.84 4.27 5.45
N LEU A 130 7.63 4.82 6.37
CA LEU A 130 7.77 4.34 7.73
C LEU A 130 6.94 5.23 8.66
N ILE A 131 6.14 4.61 9.52
CA ILE A 131 5.31 5.36 10.47
C ILE A 131 6.15 5.82 11.66
N THR A 132 6.10 7.11 11.99
CA THR A 132 6.98 7.73 12.98
C THR A 132 6.78 7.19 14.39
N GLU A 133 5.55 6.84 14.74
CA GLU A 133 5.08 6.31 16.03
C GLU A 133 5.50 4.85 16.27
N SER A 134 6.17 4.21 15.30
CA SER A 134 6.72 2.86 15.41
C SER A 134 7.84 2.77 16.46
N ASP A 135 8.07 1.57 17.00
CA ASP A 135 9.25 1.22 17.79
C ASP A 135 10.53 1.68 17.06
N PRO A 136 11.38 2.51 17.69
CA PRO A 136 12.54 3.09 17.02
C PRO A 136 13.54 2.06 16.50
N ASN A 137 13.73 0.94 17.21
CA ASN A 137 14.69 -0.09 16.82
C ASN A 137 14.19 -0.87 15.61
N VAL A 138 12.89 -1.20 15.59
CA VAL A 138 12.29 -1.89 14.45
C VAL A 138 12.18 -0.97 13.23
N LYS A 139 11.86 0.31 13.44
CA LYS A 139 11.87 1.30 12.36
C LYS A 139 13.26 1.45 11.75
N GLU A 140 14.31 1.50 12.56
CA GLU A 140 15.69 1.58 12.07
C GLU A 140 16.12 0.30 11.34
N PHE A 141 15.73 -0.88 11.85
CA PHE A 141 15.93 -2.14 11.16
C PHE A 141 15.34 -2.11 9.73
N PHE A 142 14.08 -1.70 9.60
CA PHE A 142 13.43 -1.61 8.29
C PHE A 142 14.00 -0.49 7.42
N ARG A 143 14.40 0.65 8.01
CA ARG A 143 15.11 1.71 7.27
C ARG A 143 16.37 1.17 6.60
N GLN A 144 17.19 0.41 7.33
CA GLN A 144 18.39 -0.20 6.76
C GLN A 144 18.06 -1.29 5.73
N PHE A 145 17.03 -2.11 5.99
CA PHE A 145 16.52 -3.10 5.05
C PHE A 145 16.13 -2.47 3.70
N PHE A 146 15.37 -1.38 3.73
CA PHE A 146 14.95 -0.69 2.52
C PHE A 146 16.08 0.10 1.86
N ALA A 147 16.99 0.69 2.64
CA ALA A 147 18.14 1.42 2.11
C ALA A 147 19.10 0.52 1.32
N ARG A 148 19.32 -0.72 1.77
CA ARG A 148 20.11 -1.73 1.02
C ARG A 148 19.49 -2.11 -0.32
N LYS A 149 18.18 -1.89 -0.47
CA LYS A 149 17.42 -2.11 -1.71
C LYS A 149 17.20 -0.83 -2.49
N GLU A 150 17.82 0.27 -2.03
CA GLU A 150 17.83 1.59 -2.67
C GLU A 150 16.45 2.24 -2.82
N LEU A 151 15.48 1.87 -1.97
CA LEU A 151 14.17 2.53 -1.97
C LEU A 151 14.26 3.95 -1.42
N ASN A 152 13.36 4.81 -1.89
CA ASN A 152 13.14 6.12 -1.31
C ASN A 152 12.30 5.98 -0.03
N ILE A 153 12.87 6.38 1.11
CA ILE A 153 12.27 6.19 2.43
C ILE A 153 11.72 7.52 2.94
N PHE A 154 10.44 7.53 3.30
CA PHE A 154 9.77 8.69 3.87
C PHE A 154 9.24 8.38 5.27
N ASP A 155 9.25 9.38 6.14
CA ASP A 155 8.66 9.29 7.47
C ASP A 155 7.35 10.07 7.52
N PHE A 156 6.28 9.41 7.95
CA PHE A 156 4.98 10.03 8.16
C PHE A 156 4.41 9.62 9.51
N SER A 157 3.64 10.49 10.15
CA SER A 157 2.75 10.04 11.23
C SER A 157 1.61 9.22 10.65
N PHE A 158 0.89 8.46 11.49
CA PHE A 158 -0.32 7.76 11.03
C PHE A 158 -1.31 8.72 10.35
N LYS A 159 -1.53 9.88 10.96
CA LYS A 159 -2.40 10.92 10.41
C LYS A 159 -1.87 11.50 9.10
N ALA A 160 -0.59 11.84 9.05
CA ALA A 160 0.01 12.42 7.85
C ALA A 160 0.05 11.42 6.69
N HIS A 161 0.23 10.13 6.99
CA HIS A 161 0.11 9.04 6.02
C HIS A 161 -1.29 9.02 5.41
N ASP A 162 -2.34 8.91 6.23
CA ASP A 162 -3.71 8.79 5.71
C ASP A 162 -4.18 10.06 4.97
N GLN A 163 -3.70 11.24 5.36
CA GLN A 163 -3.91 12.49 4.60
C GLN A 163 -3.19 12.47 3.25
N MET A 164 -1.95 12.00 3.22
CA MET A 164 -1.15 11.91 2.00
C MET A 164 -1.70 10.84 1.05
N THR A 165 -2.13 9.68 1.53
CA THR A 165 -2.68 8.61 0.69
C THR A 165 -3.99 9.06 0.04
N ALA A 166 -4.82 9.82 0.76
CA ALA A 166 -6.00 10.43 0.16
C ALA A 166 -5.67 11.38 -1.00
N TYR A 167 -4.57 12.14 -0.91
CA TYR A 167 -4.15 12.99 -2.02
C TYR A 167 -3.51 12.16 -3.16
N SER A 168 -2.55 11.30 -2.83
CA SER A 168 -1.71 10.60 -3.79
C SER A 168 -2.43 9.46 -4.51
N LEU A 169 -3.43 8.83 -3.87
CA LEU A 169 -4.21 7.74 -4.45
C LEU A 169 -5.58 8.21 -4.95
N SER A 170 -6.33 9.01 -4.16
CA SER A 170 -7.72 9.30 -4.53
C SER A 170 -7.84 10.15 -5.79
N LEU A 171 -6.90 11.07 -6.06
CA LEU A 171 -6.95 11.87 -7.29
C LEU A 171 -6.66 11.03 -8.56
N PRO A 172 -5.54 10.27 -8.65
CA PRO A 172 -5.33 9.37 -9.78
C PRO A 172 -6.43 8.31 -9.92
N PHE A 173 -6.89 7.72 -8.82
CA PHE A 173 -7.95 6.70 -8.83
C PHE A 173 -9.25 7.28 -9.34
N ALA A 174 -9.67 8.45 -8.84
CA ALA A 174 -10.89 9.12 -9.31
C ALA A 174 -10.84 9.38 -10.81
N SER A 175 -9.71 9.88 -11.33
CA SER A 175 -9.52 10.09 -12.77
C SER A 175 -9.69 8.79 -13.56
N THR A 176 -9.06 7.70 -13.11
CA THR A 176 -9.11 6.39 -13.77
C THR A 176 -10.49 5.73 -13.66
N LEU A 177 -11.17 5.84 -12.52
CA LEU A 177 -12.52 5.30 -12.29
C LEU A 177 -13.56 6.06 -13.11
N VAL A 178 -13.48 7.39 -13.19
CA VAL A 178 -14.36 8.19 -14.06
C VAL A 178 -14.11 7.85 -15.52
N PHE A 179 -12.85 7.66 -15.93
CA PHE A 179 -12.50 7.19 -17.26
C PHE A 179 -13.17 5.84 -17.56
N ALA A 180 -13.03 4.85 -16.67
CA ALA A 180 -13.64 3.53 -16.83
C ALA A 180 -15.18 3.59 -16.83
N ALA A 181 -15.79 4.39 -15.95
CA ALA A 181 -17.24 4.55 -15.85
C ALA A 181 -17.87 5.18 -17.11
N CYS A 182 -17.10 6.01 -17.83
CA CYS A 182 -17.55 6.69 -19.05
C CYS A 182 -17.20 5.92 -20.34
N MET A 183 -16.49 4.81 -20.26
CA MET A 183 -16.07 4.04 -21.43
C MET A 183 -17.25 3.39 -22.16
N LYS A 184 -17.12 3.30 -23.50
CA LYS A 184 -18.00 2.52 -24.37
C LYS A 184 -17.16 1.55 -25.19
N ASN A 185 -17.63 0.32 -25.38
CA ASN A 185 -16.89 -0.75 -26.07
C ASN A 185 -16.73 -0.54 -27.60
N THR A 186 -17.21 0.58 -28.14
CA THR A 186 -17.20 0.88 -29.58
C THR A 186 -16.07 1.82 -30.00
N THR A 187 -15.19 2.23 -29.09
CA THR A 187 -14.14 3.23 -29.36
C THR A 187 -12.94 2.61 -30.11
N VAL A 188 -12.51 3.23 -31.20
CA VAL A 188 -11.21 2.94 -31.85
C VAL A 188 -10.11 3.69 -31.08
N PRO A 189 -9.20 3.00 -30.36
CA PRO A 189 -8.35 3.65 -29.37
C PRO A 189 -7.07 4.26 -29.97
N GLY A 190 -6.87 5.56 -29.77
CA GLY A 190 -5.59 6.24 -29.99
C GLY A 190 -4.52 5.90 -28.93
N THR A 191 -3.30 6.39 -29.08
CA THR A 191 -2.16 6.06 -28.20
C THR A 191 -2.38 6.46 -26.73
N THR A 192 -2.85 7.68 -26.47
CA THR A 192 -3.19 8.15 -25.11
C THR A 192 -4.31 7.33 -24.48
N PHE A 193 -5.33 6.98 -25.27
CA PHE A 193 -6.44 6.14 -24.81
C PHE A 193 -5.95 4.76 -24.37
N LYS A 194 -5.07 4.12 -25.17
CA LYS A 194 -4.49 2.81 -24.81
C LYS A 194 -3.69 2.86 -23.50
N ARG A 195 -2.93 3.94 -23.27
CA ARG A 195 -2.16 4.12 -22.03
C ARG A 195 -3.09 4.25 -20.82
N HIS A 196 -4.10 5.11 -20.88
CA HIS A 196 -5.05 5.26 -19.77
C HIS A 196 -5.88 3.99 -19.54
N LEU A 197 -6.25 3.27 -20.62
CA LEU A 197 -6.90 1.96 -20.51
C LEU A 197 -6.03 0.92 -19.80
N ALA A 198 -4.72 0.90 -20.06
CA ALA A 198 -3.81 0.01 -19.35
C ALA A 198 -3.77 0.33 -17.84
N THR A 199 -3.71 1.62 -17.48
CA THR A 199 -3.83 2.06 -16.08
C THR A 199 -5.16 1.63 -15.45
N ALA A 200 -6.28 1.81 -16.16
CA ALA A 200 -7.60 1.40 -15.69
C ALA A 200 -7.72 -0.11 -15.47
N LYS A 201 -7.17 -0.92 -16.38
CA LYS A 201 -7.13 -2.37 -16.23
C LYS A 201 -6.27 -2.81 -15.05
N GLY A 202 -5.12 -2.17 -14.85
CA GLY A 202 -4.25 -2.44 -13.70
C GLY A 202 -4.98 -2.12 -12.39
N LEU A 203 -5.53 -0.91 -12.28
CA LEU A 203 -6.27 -0.48 -11.08
C LEU A 203 -7.45 -1.41 -10.76
N LEU A 204 -8.29 -1.73 -11.75
CA LEU A 204 -9.47 -2.59 -11.55
C LEU A 204 -9.14 -4.09 -11.49
N SER A 205 -7.86 -4.47 -11.52
CA SER A 205 -7.43 -5.84 -11.23
C SER A 205 -7.05 -6.06 -9.76
N GLU A 206 -6.99 -4.98 -8.98
CA GLU A 206 -6.79 -5.02 -7.54
C GLU A 206 -8.04 -5.53 -6.81
N ASP A 207 -7.86 -5.90 -5.54
CA ASP A 207 -8.94 -6.35 -4.67
C ASP A 207 -10.00 -5.24 -4.43
N ASP A 208 -11.28 -5.57 -4.60
CA ASP A 208 -12.40 -4.61 -4.46
C ASP A 208 -12.42 -3.95 -3.08
N HIS A 209 -12.04 -4.67 -2.02
CA HIS A 209 -12.04 -4.13 -0.68
C HIS A 209 -10.87 -3.16 -0.47
N LEU A 210 -9.68 -3.45 -1.02
CA LEU A 210 -8.58 -2.48 -1.06
C LEU A 210 -8.99 -1.18 -1.77
N LEU A 211 -9.62 -1.29 -2.94
CA LEU A 211 -10.10 -0.12 -3.69
C LEU A 211 -11.13 0.68 -2.86
N ALA A 212 -12.05 -0.01 -2.19
CA ALA A 212 -13.05 0.60 -1.33
C ALA A 212 -12.41 1.34 -0.14
N GLU A 213 -11.48 0.73 0.59
CA GLU A 213 -10.80 1.34 1.75
C GLU A 213 -10.02 2.60 1.36
N ILE A 214 -9.36 2.61 0.19
CA ILE A 214 -8.69 3.81 -0.34
C ILE A 214 -9.72 4.92 -0.60
N LEU A 215 -10.86 4.59 -1.23
CA LEU A 215 -11.90 5.56 -1.55
C LEU A 215 -12.69 6.04 -0.32
N PHE A 216 -12.82 5.22 0.72
CA PHE A 216 -13.55 5.54 1.95
C PHE A 216 -12.70 6.30 2.98
N ASN A 217 -11.45 6.61 2.66
CA ASN A 217 -10.65 7.55 3.44
C ASN A 217 -11.41 8.88 3.65
N GLU A 218 -11.40 9.39 4.89
CA GLU A 218 -12.15 10.59 5.31
C GLU A 218 -11.84 11.84 4.48
N TYR A 219 -10.62 11.93 3.91
CA TYR A 219 -10.17 13.06 3.10
C TYR A 219 -10.51 12.91 1.60
N THR A 220 -11.01 11.75 1.14
CA THR A 220 -11.29 11.50 -0.28
C THR A 220 -12.40 12.40 -0.83
N LEU A 221 -13.45 12.66 -0.04
CA LEU A 221 -14.58 13.50 -0.49
C LEU A 221 -14.12 14.92 -0.87
N GLU A 222 -13.25 15.54 -0.06
CA GLU A 222 -12.70 16.87 -0.36
C GLU A 222 -11.93 16.85 -1.69
N GLN A 223 -11.16 15.79 -1.97
CA GLN A 223 -10.46 15.65 -3.25
C GLN A 223 -11.43 15.52 -4.43
N LEU A 224 -12.51 14.74 -4.28
CA LEU A 224 -13.53 14.58 -5.32
C LEU A 224 -14.28 15.89 -5.60
N GLU A 225 -14.57 16.68 -4.58
CA GLU A 225 -15.15 18.01 -4.75
C GLU A 225 -14.21 18.93 -5.53
N ARG A 226 -12.90 18.92 -5.22
CA ARG A 226 -11.88 19.66 -5.96
C ARG A 226 -11.81 19.23 -7.43
N VAL A 227 -11.83 17.93 -7.71
CA VAL A 227 -11.86 17.38 -9.09
C VAL A 227 -13.11 17.85 -9.82
N THR A 228 -14.27 17.74 -9.18
CA THR A 228 -15.56 18.13 -9.75
C THR A 228 -15.59 19.62 -10.09
N ALA A 229 -15.11 20.48 -9.18
CA ALA A 229 -15.01 21.92 -9.42
C ALA A 229 -14.10 22.24 -10.63
N ARG A 230 -12.98 21.53 -10.78
CA ARG A 230 -12.09 21.69 -11.95
C ARG A 230 -12.73 21.21 -13.25
N LEU A 231 -13.51 20.13 -13.22
CA LEU A 231 -14.27 19.64 -14.38
C LEU A 231 -15.38 20.61 -14.78
N GLU A 232 -16.10 21.19 -13.82
CA GLU A 232 -17.11 22.22 -14.10
C GLU A 232 -16.49 23.50 -14.69
N PHE A 233 -15.34 23.93 -14.18
CA PHE A 233 -14.58 25.03 -14.77
C PHE A 233 -14.19 24.71 -16.23
N LEU A 234 -13.65 23.52 -16.50
CA LEU A 234 -13.31 23.11 -17.86
C LEU A 234 -14.54 23.10 -18.78
N LYS A 235 -15.70 22.64 -18.29
CA LYS A 235 -16.97 22.70 -19.04
C LYS A 235 -17.37 24.14 -19.36
N HIS A 236 -17.18 25.09 -18.43
CA HIS A 236 -17.46 26.51 -18.65
C HIS A 236 -16.61 27.06 -19.80
N VAL A 237 -15.28 26.86 -19.74
CA VAL A 237 -14.33 27.31 -20.76
C VAL A 237 -14.66 26.71 -22.13
N ILE A 238 -14.97 25.40 -22.20
CA ILE A 238 -15.34 24.72 -23.46
C ILE A 238 -16.64 25.30 -24.04
N LYS A 239 -17.66 25.53 -23.21
CA LYS A 239 -18.94 26.11 -23.66
C LYS A 239 -18.77 27.53 -24.19
N GLY A 240 -17.94 28.33 -23.54
CA GLY A 240 -17.62 29.69 -23.97
C GLY A 240 -16.76 29.75 -25.23
N ARG A 241 -16.04 28.67 -25.57
CA ARG A 241 -15.00 28.65 -26.61
C ARG A 241 -13.97 29.78 -26.42
N ASP A 242 -13.68 30.10 -25.15
CA ASP A 242 -12.77 31.17 -24.78
C ASP A 242 -11.31 30.68 -24.90
N TYR A 243 -10.64 31.15 -25.96
CA TYR A 243 -9.27 30.78 -26.26
C TYR A 243 -8.24 31.42 -25.30
N ASP A 244 -8.54 32.56 -24.70
CA ASP A 244 -7.63 33.21 -23.77
C ASP A 244 -7.70 32.53 -22.41
N GLU A 245 -8.91 32.19 -21.95
CA GLU A 245 -9.12 31.46 -20.71
C GLU A 245 -8.54 30.04 -20.77
N ILE A 246 -8.73 29.32 -21.89
CA ILE A 246 -8.17 27.97 -22.02
C ILE A 246 -6.64 27.96 -22.07
N ARG A 247 -6.01 29.02 -22.62
CA ARG A 247 -4.55 29.16 -22.62
C ARG A 247 -4.00 29.36 -21.22
N ARG A 248 -4.63 30.25 -20.42
CA ARG A 248 -4.26 30.45 -19.01
C ARG A 248 -4.45 29.17 -18.20
N PHE A 249 -5.55 28.46 -18.43
CA PHE A 249 -5.80 27.17 -17.81
C PHE A 249 -4.68 26.16 -18.15
N PHE A 250 -4.31 26.01 -19.42
CA PHE A 250 -3.21 25.12 -19.80
C PHE A 250 -1.86 25.53 -19.20
N GLN A 251 -1.56 26.83 -19.09
CA GLN A 251 -0.35 27.28 -18.43
C GLN A 251 -0.33 26.88 -16.95
N GLN A 252 -1.43 27.08 -16.23
CA GLN A 252 -1.55 26.66 -14.84
C GLN A 252 -1.39 25.14 -14.68
N LEU A 253 -1.95 24.33 -15.60
CA LEU A 253 -1.78 22.88 -15.56
C LEU A 253 -0.32 22.46 -15.79
N ARG A 254 0.40 23.15 -16.68
CA ARG A 254 1.81 22.91 -16.95
C ARG A 254 2.68 23.23 -15.74
N GLU A 255 2.42 24.35 -15.07
CA GLU A 255 3.08 24.73 -13.82
C GLU A 255 2.90 23.66 -12.73
N ASN A 256 1.70 23.08 -12.59
CA ASN A 256 1.43 22.04 -11.60
C ASN A 256 2.26 20.75 -11.77
N ILE A 257 2.71 20.46 -13.00
CA ILE A 257 3.48 19.25 -13.33
C ILE A 257 4.92 19.56 -13.78
N ASN A 258 5.36 20.82 -13.61
CA ASN A 258 6.69 21.31 -13.95
C ASN A 258 7.09 21.10 -15.42
N VAL A 259 6.20 21.38 -16.38
CA VAL A 259 6.48 21.35 -17.85
C VAL A 259 6.11 22.63 -18.58
#